data_AF-A0A653YN77-F1
#
_entry.id   AF-A0A653YN77-F1
#
_cell.length_a   1.000
_cell.length_b   1.000
_cell.length_c   1.000
_cell.angle_alpha   90.00
_cell.angle_beta   90.00
_cell.angle_gamma   90.00
#
_symmetry.space_group_name_H-M   'P 1'
#
loop_
_entity.id
_entity.type
_entity.pdbx_description
1 polymer ?
#
loop_
_entity_poly.entity_id
_entity_poly.type
_entity_poly.pdbx_seq_one_letter_code
_entity_poly.pdbx_strand_id
1 'polypeptide(L)'
;MATPRKSAQQLAAREKAMTKAREMTERHEKLIELAAEFFQQQEQADLVRAEAKKKADALLAKAEADARSAVRGAAVTVRAMLDSGEPKSAVAARLGLSGAELKRMLDLITDEKPASPASDESKERDSSHADDQDVAA
;
A
#
# COMPACT_ATOMS: atom_id res chain seq x y z
N MET A 1 50.14 -64.79 -9.30
CA MET A 1 48.79 -64.81 -8.70
C MET A 1 48.74 -63.78 -7.56
N ALA A 2 48.12 -62.62 -7.78
CA ALA A 2 48.09 -61.53 -6.80
C ALA A 2 47.21 -61.89 -5.59
N THR A 3 47.71 -61.62 -4.39
CA THR A 3 47.07 -61.98 -3.12
C THR A 3 45.71 -61.29 -2.93
N PRO A 4 44.60 -62.02 -2.69
CA PRO A 4 43.21 -61.50 -2.66
C PRO A 4 42.92 -60.46 -1.56
N ARG A 5 43.83 -60.28 -0.60
CA ARG A 5 43.67 -59.30 0.49
C ARG A 5 43.94 -57.86 0.06
N LYS A 6 44.84 -57.64 -0.92
CA LYS A 6 45.17 -56.29 -1.42
C LYS A 6 44.03 -55.71 -2.27
N SER A 7 43.36 -56.52 -3.08
CA SER A 7 42.19 -56.10 -3.87
C SER A 7 40.96 -55.81 -2.99
N ALA A 8 40.72 -56.62 -1.96
CA ALA A 8 39.63 -56.38 -1.00
C ALA A 8 39.81 -55.05 -0.23
N GLN A 9 41.04 -54.73 0.20
CA GLN A 9 41.34 -53.46 0.86
C GLN A 9 41.21 -52.25 -0.08
N GLN A 10 41.61 -52.38 -1.34
CA GLN A 10 41.44 -51.31 -2.34
C GLN A 10 39.95 -51.06 -2.66
N LEU A 11 39.14 -52.10 -2.76
CA LEU A 11 37.69 -51.97 -2.94
C LEU A 11 37.04 -51.28 -1.74
N ALA A 12 37.35 -51.71 -0.51
CA ALA A 12 36.83 -51.08 0.71
C ALA A 12 37.28 -49.60 0.86
N ALA A 13 38.50 -49.26 0.44
CA ALA A 13 38.98 -47.87 0.43
C ALA A 13 38.23 -47.01 -0.60
N ARG A 14 37.97 -47.57 -1.79
CA ARG A 14 37.19 -46.90 -2.84
C ARG A 14 35.74 -46.70 -2.43
N GLU A 15 35.11 -47.70 -1.81
CA GLU A 15 33.74 -47.59 -1.29
C GLU A 15 33.65 -46.50 -0.21
N LYS A 16 34.56 -46.46 0.76
CA LYS A 16 34.62 -45.40 1.78
C LYS A 16 34.86 -44.00 1.21
N ALA A 17 35.68 -43.89 0.15
CA ALA A 17 35.89 -42.62 -0.53
C ALA A 17 34.61 -42.16 -1.25
N MET A 18 33.89 -43.08 -1.89
CA MET A 18 32.62 -42.79 -2.57
C MET A 18 31.50 -42.43 -1.59
N THR A 19 31.38 -43.13 -0.44
CA THR A 19 30.39 -42.76 0.59
C THR A 19 30.68 -41.38 1.16
N LYS A 20 31.94 -41.08 1.48
CA LYS A 20 32.32 -39.76 1.99
C LYS A 20 32.11 -38.66 0.95
N ALA A 21 32.36 -38.93 -0.33
CA ALA A 21 32.05 -38.00 -1.41
C ALA A 21 30.53 -37.73 -1.50
N ARG A 22 29.70 -38.79 -1.45
CA ARG A 22 28.24 -38.66 -1.43
C ARG A 22 27.74 -37.86 -0.24
N GLU A 23 28.22 -38.16 0.97
CA GLU A 23 27.85 -37.42 2.18
C GLU A 23 28.18 -35.92 2.09
N MET A 24 29.33 -35.57 1.49
CA MET A 24 29.70 -34.16 1.27
C MET A 24 28.79 -33.52 0.22
N THR A 25 28.50 -34.20 -0.88
CA THR A 25 27.56 -33.72 -1.89
C THR A 25 26.16 -33.50 -1.32
N GLU A 26 25.60 -34.47 -0.59
CA GLU A 26 24.29 -34.35 0.05
C GLU A 26 24.22 -33.18 1.04
N ARG A 27 25.31 -32.93 1.79
CA ARG A 27 25.39 -31.76 2.68
C ARG A 27 25.41 -30.46 1.88
N HIS A 28 26.14 -30.41 0.77
CA HIS A 28 26.19 -29.22 -0.08
C HIS A 28 24.85 -28.96 -0.77
N GLU A 29 24.17 -29.99 -1.26
CA GLU A 29 22.82 -29.89 -1.82
C GLU A 29 21.83 -29.32 -0.78
N LYS A 30 21.84 -29.85 0.44
CA LYS A 30 21.01 -29.32 1.54
C LYS A 30 21.33 -27.86 1.87
N LEU A 31 22.60 -27.47 1.86
CA LEU A 31 22.98 -26.07 2.10
C LEU A 31 22.50 -25.15 0.97
N ILE A 32 22.51 -25.63 -0.28
CA ILE A 32 21.99 -24.89 -1.43
C ILE A 32 20.47 -24.71 -1.30
N GLU A 33 19.73 -25.76 -0.92
CA GLU A 33 18.28 -25.70 -0.69
C GLU A 33 17.94 -24.71 0.44
N LEU A 34 18.63 -24.79 1.58
CA LEU A 34 18.42 -23.87 2.70
C LEU A 34 18.77 -22.42 2.34
N ALA A 35 19.81 -22.21 1.54
CA ALA A 35 20.16 -20.87 1.07
C ALA A 35 19.08 -20.31 0.13
N ALA A 36 18.54 -21.13 -0.78
CA ALA A 36 17.44 -20.73 -1.64
C ALA A 36 16.19 -20.36 -0.83
N GLU A 37 15.84 -21.17 0.17
CA GLU A 37 14.72 -20.88 1.08
C GLU A 37 14.96 -19.58 1.86
N PHE A 38 16.17 -19.37 2.38
CA PHE A 38 16.53 -18.15 3.10
C PHE A 38 16.33 -16.89 2.24
N PHE A 39 16.85 -16.89 1.00
CA PHE A 39 16.70 -15.73 0.12
C PHE A 39 15.25 -15.49 -0.27
N GLN A 40 14.49 -16.56 -0.53
CA GLN A 40 13.06 -16.44 -0.81
C GLN A 40 12.32 -15.84 0.39
N GLN A 41 12.56 -16.34 1.60
CA GLN A 41 11.94 -15.80 2.82
C GLN A 41 12.34 -14.36 3.09
N GLN A 42 13.60 -14.00 2.83
CA GLN A 42 14.08 -12.63 2.99
C GLN A 42 13.40 -11.68 2.00
N GLU A 43 13.29 -12.06 0.73
CA GLU A 43 12.57 -11.29 -0.28
C GLU A 43 11.08 -11.11 0.11
N GLN A 44 10.43 -12.18 0.56
CA GLN A 44 9.04 -12.10 1.04
C GLN A 44 8.91 -11.14 2.23
N ALA A 45 9.84 -11.18 3.18
CA ALA A 45 9.85 -10.25 4.32
C ALA A 45 9.98 -8.79 3.87
N ASP A 46 10.85 -8.52 2.89
CA ASP A 46 11.05 -7.16 2.37
C ASP A 46 9.84 -6.66 1.56
N LEU A 47 9.20 -7.54 0.79
CA LEU A 47 7.93 -7.24 0.11
C LEU A 47 6.83 -6.89 1.12
N VAL A 48 6.66 -7.70 2.17
CA VAL A 48 5.66 -7.43 3.22
C VAL A 48 5.93 -6.09 3.90
N ARG A 49 7.20 -5.77 4.21
CA ARG A 49 7.58 -4.47 4.79
C ARG A 49 7.27 -3.31 3.84
N ALA A 50 7.61 -3.45 2.56
CA ALA A 50 7.37 -2.42 1.56
C ALA A 50 5.87 -2.15 1.38
N GLU A 51 5.05 -3.20 1.31
CA GLU A 51 3.59 -3.08 1.24
C GLU A 51 2.99 -2.46 2.49
N ALA A 52 3.45 -2.88 3.68
CA ALA A 52 2.97 -2.32 4.93
C ALA A 52 3.27 -0.82 5.02
N LYS A 53 4.48 -0.41 4.63
CA LYS A 53 4.86 1.00 4.57
C LYS A 53 3.98 1.78 3.58
N LYS A 54 3.79 1.26 2.37
CA LYS A 54 2.92 1.88 1.36
C LYS A 54 1.49 2.07 1.88
N LYS A 55 0.93 1.07 2.58
CA LYS A 55 -0.42 1.16 3.18
C LYS A 55 -0.47 2.18 4.31
N ALA A 56 0.56 2.23 5.16
CA ALA A 56 0.66 3.23 6.23
C ALA A 56 0.73 4.65 5.67
N ASP A 57 1.58 4.88 4.67
CA ASP A 57 1.72 6.18 4.02
C ASP A 57 0.41 6.63 3.36
N ALA A 58 -0.29 5.71 2.67
CA ALA A 58 -1.60 5.99 2.08
C ALA A 58 -2.66 6.33 3.13
N LEU A 59 -2.66 5.63 4.27
CA LEU A 59 -3.59 5.88 5.36
C LEU A 59 -3.32 7.23 6.04
N LEU A 60 -2.06 7.58 6.26
CA LEU A 60 -1.67 8.89 6.79
C LEU A 60 -2.07 10.01 5.83
N ALA A 61 -1.77 9.87 4.53
CA ALA A 61 -2.15 10.85 3.53
C ALA A 61 -3.68 11.06 3.47
N LYS A 62 -4.46 9.97 3.56
CA LYS A 62 -5.91 10.04 3.63
C LYS A 62 -6.38 10.73 4.91
N ALA A 63 -5.84 10.36 6.07
CA ALA A 63 -6.20 10.97 7.34
C ALA A 63 -5.90 12.48 7.35
N GLU A 64 -4.77 12.91 6.77
CA GLU A 64 -4.44 14.33 6.62
C GLU A 64 -5.38 15.05 5.65
N ALA A 65 -5.78 14.41 4.55
CA ALA A 65 -6.78 14.96 3.64
C ALA A 65 -8.14 15.13 4.32
N ASP A 66 -8.58 14.11 5.06
CA ASP A 66 -9.85 14.11 5.81
C ASP A 66 -9.82 15.17 6.93
N ALA A 67 -8.72 15.28 7.67
CA ALA A 67 -8.53 16.32 8.68
C ALA A 67 -8.56 17.73 8.06
N ARG A 68 -7.89 17.95 6.93
CA ARG A 68 -7.97 19.23 6.20
C ARG A 68 -9.38 19.54 5.73
N SER A 69 -10.11 18.53 5.25
CA SER A 69 -11.51 18.67 4.86
C SER A 69 -12.39 19.06 6.04
N ALA A 70 -12.23 18.39 7.19
CA ALA A 70 -12.96 18.71 8.41
C ALA A 70 -12.67 20.12 8.94
N VAL A 71 -11.40 20.54 8.93
CA VAL A 71 -11.01 21.91 9.31
C VAL A 71 -11.63 22.95 8.36
N ARG A 72 -11.67 22.68 7.06
CA ARG A 72 -12.38 23.54 6.09
C ARG A 72 -13.88 23.58 6.35
N GLY A 73 -14.51 22.44 6.63
CA GLY A 73 -15.93 22.39 7.00
C GLY A 73 -16.24 23.25 8.24
N ALA A 74 -15.39 23.15 9.27
CA ALA A 74 -15.51 23.98 10.47
C ALA A 74 -15.33 25.48 10.15
N ALA A 75 -14.40 25.82 9.26
CA ALA A 75 -14.22 27.20 8.81
C ALA A 75 -15.46 27.74 8.08
N VAL A 76 -16.08 26.94 7.20
CA VAL A 76 -17.35 27.30 6.54
C VAL A 76 -18.46 27.55 7.57
N THR A 77 -18.55 26.74 8.63
CA THR A 77 -19.49 26.98 9.73
C THR A 77 -19.22 28.31 10.45
N VAL A 78 -17.95 28.61 10.74
CA VAL A 78 -17.55 29.91 11.33
C VAL A 78 -17.99 31.06 10.42
N ARG A 79 -17.79 30.93 9.11
CA ARG A 79 -18.23 31.95 8.15
C ARG A 79 -19.75 32.13 8.16
N ALA A 80 -20.50 31.03 8.16
CA ALA A 80 -21.96 31.07 8.26
C ALA A 80 -22.46 31.73 9.56
N MET A 81 -21.76 31.53 10.69
CA MET A 81 -22.07 32.22 11.95
C MET A 81 -21.84 33.73 11.88
N LEU A 82 -20.85 34.19 11.10
CA LEU A 82 -20.64 35.62 10.89
C LEU A 82 -21.68 36.20 9.92
N ASP A 83 -22.03 35.45 8.89
CA ASP A 83 -23.01 35.88 7.88
C ASP A 83 -24.44 35.93 8.46
N SER A 84 -24.72 35.25 9.58
CA SER A 84 -25.98 35.41 10.33
C SER A 84 -26.09 36.72 11.12
N GLY A 85 -25.06 37.57 11.07
CA GLY A 85 -25.01 38.90 11.69
C GLY A 85 -24.33 38.93 13.05
N GLU A 86 -23.72 37.83 13.48
CA GLU A 86 -23.04 37.74 14.77
C GLU A 86 -21.65 38.38 14.72
N PRO A 87 -21.24 39.21 15.71
CA PRO A 87 -19.93 39.86 15.67
C PRO A 87 -18.81 38.84 15.93
N LYS A 88 -17.66 39.07 15.28
CA LYS A 88 -16.47 38.19 15.37
C LYS A 88 -16.06 37.86 16.82
N SER A 89 -16.15 38.82 17.73
CA SER A 89 -15.84 38.61 19.15
C SER A 89 -16.79 37.63 19.84
N ALA A 90 -18.08 37.67 19.50
CA ALA A 90 -19.08 36.77 20.08
C ALA A 90 -18.97 35.36 19.49
N VAL A 91 -18.69 35.23 18.18
CA VAL A 91 -18.42 33.92 17.55
C VAL A 91 -17.15 33.29 18.13
N ALA A 92 -16.07 34.06 18.28
CA ALA A 92 -14.83 33.59 18.91
C ALA A 92 -15.07 33.10 20.35
N ALA A 93 -15.77 33.90 21.16
CA ALA A 93 -16.10 33.52 22.54
C ALA A 93 -16.97 32.25 22.63
N ARG A 94 -17.95 32.09 21.72
CA ARG A 94 -18.82 30.91 21.68
C ARG A 94 -18.08 29.64 21.30
N LEU A 95 -17.14 29.73 20.37
CA LEU A 95 -16.36 28.59 19.88
C LEU A 95 -15.09 28.34 20.71
N GLY A 96 -14.81 29.18 21.71
CA GLY A 96 -13.58 29.10 22.51
C GLY A 96 -12.31 29.40 21.70
N LEU A 97 -12.45 30.09 20.57
CA LEU A 97 -11.34 30.41 19.69
C LEU A 97 -10.73 31.76 20.07
N SER A 98 -9.42 31.87 19.96
CA SER A 98 -8.76 33.17 19.96
C SER A 98 -9.10 33.95 18.67
N GLY A 99 -9.01 35.27 18.71
CA GLY A 99 -9.20 36.10 17.51
C GLY A 99 -8.22 35.75 16.38
N ALA A 100 -7.02 35.27 16.74
CA ALA A 100 -6.02 34.80 15.76
C ALA A 100 -6.45 33.49 15.08
N GLU A 101 -6.99 32.54 15.85
CA GLU A 101 -7.52 31.28 15.28
C GLU A 101 -8.75 31.53 14.42
N LEU A 102 -9.66 32.40 14.86
CA LEU A 102 -10.82 32.80 14.06
C LEU A 102 -10.38 33.38 12.72
N LYS A 103 -9.36 34.26 12.72
CA LYS A 103 -8.80 34.81 11.49
C LYS A 103 -8.20 33.71 10.60
N ARG A 104 -7.39 32.80 11.14
CA ARG A 104 -6.81 31.68 10.35
C ARG A 104 -7.89 30.81 9.71
N MET A 105 -9.00 30.55 10.41
CA MET A 105 -10.12 29.79 9.85
C MET A 105 -10.78 30.55 8.69
N LEU A 106 -10.95 31.86 8.79
CA LEU A 106 -11.50 32.65 7.68
C LEU A 106 -10.54 32.72 6.49
N ASP A 107 -9.24 32.88 6.77
CA ASP A 107 -8.19 32.94 5.74
C ASP A 107 -8.15 31.63 4.91
N LEU A 108 -8.36 30.48 5.56
CA LEU A 108 -8.46 29.15 4.93
C LEU A 108 -9.60 29.01 3.89
N ILE A 109 -10.63 29.84 3.95
CA ILE A 109 -11.76 29.82 3.00
C ILE A 109 -11.52 30.82 1.86
N THR A 110 -10.81 31.91 2.13
CA THR A 110 -10.53 32.96 1.14
C THR A 110 -9.40 32.60 0.17
N ASP A 111 -8.44 31.77 0.58
CA ASP A 111 -7.33 31.37 -0.29
C ASP A 111 -7.73 30.36 -1.39
N GLU A 112 -8.88 29.69 -1.26
CA GLU A 112 -9.42 28.79 -2.29
C GLU A 112 -10.66 29.42 -2.95
N LYS A 113 -10.44 30.16 -4.04
CA LYS A 113 -11.50 30.47 -5.02
C LYS A 113 -12.15 29.14 -5.44
N PRO A 114 -13.49 28.99 -5.34
CA PRO A 114 -14.13 27.68 -5.46
C PRO A 114 -13.99 27.13 -6.89
N ALA A 115 -13.35 25.97 -7.01
CA ALA A 115 -13.58 25.09 -8.16
C ALA A 115 -14.99 24.52 -8.01
N SER A 116 -15.90 25.06 -8.83
CA SER A 116 -17.30 24.62 -8.93
C SER A 116 -17.37 23.10 -9.18
N PRO A 117 -18.22 22.34 -8.48
CA PRO A 117 -18.41 20.93 -8.79
C PRO A 117 -19.10 20.83 -10.14
N ALA A 118 -18.42 20.22 -11.11
CA ALA A 118 -19.06 19.79 -12.35
C ALA A 118 -20.11 18.75 -11.99
N SER A 119 -21.36 19.06 -12.31
CA SER A 119 -22.49 18.15 -12.25
C SER A 119 -22.16 16.87 -13.04
N ASP A 120 -21.98 15.77 -12.34
CA ASP A 120 -22.04 14.43 -12.92
C ASP A 120 -23.52 14.13 -13.16
N GLU A 121 -24.01 14.56 -14.32
CA GLU A 121 -25.37 14.33 -14.75
C GLU A 121 -25.46 12.89 -15.24
N SER A 122 -25.82 12.00 -14.31
CA SER A 122 -26.30 10.65 -14.58
C SER A 122 -27.34 10.68 -15.70
N LYS A 123 -26.99 10.12 -16.85
CA LYS A 123 -27.95 9.78 -17.91
C LYS A 123 -27.89 8.30 -18.19
N GLU A 124 -28.36 7.52 -17.21
CA GLU A 124 -29.00 6.25 -17.52
C GLU A 124 -30.36 6.56 -18.18
N ARG A 125 -30.49 6.14 -19.44
CA ARG A 125 -31.77 5.67 -19.98
C ARG A 125 -31.50 4.69 -21.12
N ASP A 126 -31.35 3.45 -20.71
CA ASP A 126 -32.06 2.27 -21.23
C ASP A 126 -33.00 2.52 -22.42
N SER A 127 -32.79 1.77 -23.52
CA SER A 127 -33.88 1.19 -24.32
C SER A 127 -33.28 0.32 -25.42
N SER A 128 -33.37 -0.99 -25.20
CA SER A 128 -33.42 -2.03 -26.22
C SER A 128 -34.15 -1.63 -27.52
N HIS A 129 -33.54 -1.88 -28.68
CA HIS A 129 -34.29 -2.24 -29.88
C HIS A 129 -33.52 -3.33 -30.62
N ALA A 130 -34.10 -4.53 -30.60
CA ALA A 130 -33.72 -5.66 -31.40
C ALA A 130 -34.11 -5.43 -32.87
N ASP A 131 -33.53 -6.26 -33.72
CA ASP A 131 -33.95 -6.64 -35.06
C ASP A 131 -33.49 -5.82 -36.28
N ASP A 132 -32.85 -6.59 -37.16
CA ASP A 132 -32.95 -6.56 -38.62
C ASP A 132 -32.15 -5.52 -39.43
N GLN A 133 -31.07 -6.00 -40.08
CA GLN A 133 -30.74 -5.86 -41.52
C GLN A 133 -29.22 -5.78 -41.73
N ASP A 134 -28.61 -6.85 -42.25
CA ASP A 134 -28.47 -7.06 -43.69
C ASP A 134 -27.37 -8.07 -43.99
N VAL A 135 -27.81 -9.19 -44.57
CA VAL A 135 -26.99 -10.11 -45.35
C VAL A 135 -26.91 -9.53 -46.75
N ALA A 136 -25.68 -9.34 -47.27
CA ALA A 136 -25.26 -9.43 -48.67
C ALA A 136 -24.39 -8.24 -49.14
N ALA A 137 -23.11 -8.55 -49.41
CA ALA A 137 -22.45 -8.33 -50.71
C ALA A 137 -21.10 -9.05 -50.72
#